data_AF-A0A1Y2UUS8-F1
#
_entry.id   AF-A0A1Y2UUS8-F1
#
_cell.length_a   1.000
_cell.length_b   1.000
_cell.length_c   1.000
_cell.angle_alpha   90.00
_cell.angle_beta   90.00
_cell.angle_gamma   90.00
#
_symmetry.space_group_name_H-M   'P 1'
#
loop_
_entity.id
_entity.type
_entity.pdbx_description
1 polymer ?
#
loop_
_entity_poly.entity_id
_entity_poly.type
_entity_poly.pdbx_seq_one_letter_code
_entity_poly.pdbx_strand_id
1 'polypeptide(L)'
;MTYLVKLVYMFLAALQARTALAGVTFDGSCSVYDTERMLNEVIDVANNALNVLENFHFDPNAPWDYYAKAGLADSLFTSEETALNRARENFKAIRNVKRWRTKIYVICNDYGIIQDAEGGGKLRYLAASHSFEHITGDEVDTLGSCSSPVNEGSYIYGYGFTPKVAKSVDDHQYIVLCRNEVRSYITEWQPVQGSPLDSYHSLGGTLFHELFHRATKGKSNLGKKGNPEYYGWQGCTAQAGKGSRNPESLVLYGIAQWNNHFNFCYGYAETPTALWQNLRATEWGRDTINTWRLTDPNPPAQGQAGQAGS
;
A
#
# COMPACT_ATOMS: atom_id res chain seq x y z
N MET A 1 36.36 0.90 22.43
CA MET A 1 35.60 1.75 21.46
C MET A 1 34.22 1.19 21.12
N THR A 2 34.02 -0.13 21.07
CA THR A 2 32.75 -0.80 20.72
C THR A 2 31.59 -0.62 21.72
N TYR A 3 31.87 -0.46 23.01
CA TYR A 3 30.84 -0.28 24.04
C TYR A 3 30.23 1.12 24.05
N LEU A 4 30.99 2.15 23.66
CA LEU A 4 30.52 3.54 23.62
C LEU A 4 29.50 3.74 22.49
N VAL A 5 29.71 3.10 21.34
CA VAL A 5 28.78 3.14 20.20
C VAL A 5 27.44 2.47 20.56
N LYS A 6 27.47 1.31 21.23
CA LYS A 6 26.25 0.63 21.71
C LYS A 6 25.47 1.48 22.71
N LEU A 7 26.15 2.16 23.63
CA LEU A 7 25.50 3.01 24.63
C LEU A 7 24.83 4.24 23.99
N VAL A 8 25.48 4.85 23.00
CA VAL A 8 24.92 5.99 22.25
C VAL A 8 23.71 5.57 21.42
N TYR A 9 23.74 4.40 20.76
CA TYR A 9 22.57 3.84 20.06
C TYR A 9 21.39 3.55 21.00
N MET A 10 21.65 3.00 22.19
CA MET A 10 20.59 2.76 23.19
C MET A 10 20.01 4.07 23.74
N PHE A 11 20.83 5.10 23.93
CA PHE A 11 20.36 6.41 24.41
C PHE A 11 19.55 7.17 23.34
N LEU A 12 19.94 7.10 22.07
CA LEU A 12 19.17 7.68 20.97
C LEU A 12 17.83 6.94 20.76
N ALA A 13 17.81 5.61 20.86
CA ALA A 13 16.58 4.82 20.76
C ALA A 13 15.60 5.13 21.92
N ALA A 14 16.10 5.28 23.15
CA ALA A 14 15.28 5.67 24.30
C ALA A 14 14.72 7.10 24.21
N LEU A 15 15.42 8.01 23.50
CA LEU A 15 14.93 9.36 23.24
C LEU A 15 13.88 9.40 22.11
N GLN A 16 14.02 8.52 21.09
CA GLN A 16 13.04 8.36 20.00
C GLN A 16 11.75 7.65 20.45
N ALA A 17 11.79 6.81 21.49
CA ALA A 17 10.58 6.24 22.10
C ALA A 17 9.60 7.30 22.65
N ARG A 18 10.02 8.58 22.78
CA ARG A 18 9.16 9.70 23.20
C ARG A 18 8.34 10.34 22.06
N THR A 19 8.54 9.96 20.80
CA THR A 19 7.69 10.39 19.68
C THR A 19 6.67 9.32 19.28
N ALA A 20 6.22 8.50 20.24
CA ALA A 20 5.17 7.51 20.02
C ALA A 20 3.88 8.20 19.55
N LEU A 21 3.70 8.29 18.24
CA LEU A 21 2.41 8.52 17.62
C LEU A 21 1.55 7.32 18.03
N ALA A 22 0.58 7.54 18.92
CA ALA A 22 -0.20 6.48 19.54
C ALA A 22 -0.56 5.36 18.54
N GLY A 23 -0.29 4.10 18.85
CA GLY A 23 -0.60 2.95 17.97
C GLY A 23 0.53 2.44 17.07
N VAL A 24 1.50 3.27 16.62
CA VAL A 24 2.65 2.81 15.79
C VAL A 24 3.96 3.40 16.31
N THR A 25 4.94 2.54 16.56
CA THR A 25 6.28 2.91 17.03
C THR A 25 7.32 2.39 16.04
N PHE A 26 8.30 3.21 15.72
CA PHE A 26 9.39 2.85 14.82
C PHE A 26 10.66 2.57 15.62
N ASP A 27 11.46 1.61 15.17
CA ASP A 27 12.78 1.40 15.73
C ASP A 27 13.74 2.54 15.36
N GLY A 28 14.79 2.75 16.15
CA GLY A 28 15.76 3.82 15.88
C GLY A 28 16.58 3.62 14.60
N SER A 29 16.49 2.44 13.96
CA SER A 29 17.13 2.18 12.66
C SER A 29 16.42 2.91 11.52
N CYS A 30 15.15 3.28 11.73
CA CYS A 30 14.41 4.12 10.83
C CYS A 30 14.92 5.56 10.77
N SER A 31 15.94 5.96 11.55
CA SER A 31 16.49 7.33 11.59
C SER A 31 17.00 7.88 10.24
N VAL A 32 17.20 7.01 9.26
CA VAL A 32 17.48 7.40 7.86
C VAL A 32 16.25 7.87 7.10
N TYR A 33 15.06 7.71 7.70
CA TYR A 33 13.76 8.05 7.18
C TYR A 33 13.04 8.99 8.15
N ASP A 34 12.29 9.94 7.62
CA ASP A 34 11.31 10.66 8.42
C ASP A 34 10.10 9.73 8.66
N THR A 35 10.11 9.04 9.79
CA THR A 35 9.11 8.03 10.15
C THR A 35 7.73 8.63 10.41
N GLU A 36 7.69 9.83 10.97
CA GLU A 36 6.44 10.58 11.14
C GLU A 36 5.86 10.95 9.78
N ARG A 37 6.70 11.43 8.86
CA ARG A 37 6.30 11.72 7.48
C ARG A 37 5.78 10.46 6.77
N MET A 38 6.48 9.34 6.87
CA MET A 38 6.08 8.08 6.23
C MET A 38 4.71 7.60 6.73
N LEU A 39 4.47 7.64 8.06
CA LEU A 39 3.16 7.26 8.60
C LEU A 39 2.06 8.25 8.22
N ASN A 40 2.35 9.55 8.21
CA ASN A 40 1.38 10.58 7.82
C ASN A 40 1.00 10.43 6.35
N GLU A 41 1.96 10.19 5.46
CA GLU A 41 1.71 9.90 4.06
C GLU A 41 0.76 8.72 3.87
N VAL A 42 0.99 7.60 4.55
CA VAL A 42 0.10 6.44 4.47
C VAL A 42 -1.33 6.80 4.89
N ILE A 43 -1.47 7.60 5.95
CA ILE A 43 -2.77 8.07 6.43
C ILE A 43 -3.42 9.00 5.41
N ASP A 44 -2.67 9.91 4.79
CA ASP A 44 -3.16 10.88 3.82
C ASP A 44 -3.63 10.19 2.54
N VAL A 45 -2.84 9.25 2.01
CA VAL A 45 -3.20 8.44 0.85
C VAL A 45 -4.45 7.60 1.15
N ALA A 46 -4.52 6.95 2.32
CA ALA A 46 -5.71 6.21 2.73
C ALA A 46 -6.95 7.10 2.89
N ASN A 47 -6.78 8.29 3.45
CA ASN A 47 -7.87 9.25 3.64
C ASN A 47 -8.37 9.79 2.29
N ASN A 48 -7.47 10.09 1.35
CA ASN A 48 -7.84 10.49 -0.01
C ASN A 48 -8.63 9.38 -0.72
N ALA A 49 -8.14 8.13 -0.68
CA ALA A 49 -8.83 6.99 -1.27
C ALA A 49 -10.22 6.75 -0.64
N LEU A 50 -10.33 6.89 0.68
CA LEU A 50 -11.61 6.81 1.38
C LEU A 50 -12.57 7.92 0.92
N ASN A 51 -12.10 9.17 0.83
CA ASN A 51 -12.91 10.29 0.39
C ASN A 51 -13.43 10.06 -1.03
N VAL A 52 -12.61 9.49 -1.93
CA VAL A 52 -13.04 9.12 -3.28
C VAL A 52 -14.15 8.06 -3.22
N LEU A 53 -13.98 7.01 -2.41
CA LEU A 53 -14.98 5.94 -2.27
C LEU A 53 -16.28 6.38 -1.59
N GLU A 54 -16.23 7.29 -0.63
CA GLU A 54 -17.41 7.86 0.05
C GLU A 54 -18.19 8.80 -0.87
N ASN A 55 -17.49 9.49 -1.78
CA ASN A 55 -18.09 10.35 -2.80
C ASN A 55 -18.23 9.64 -4.16
N PHE A 56 -18.24 8.31 -4.17
CA PHE A 56 -18.30 7.52 -5.39
C PHE A 56 -19.72 7.49 -5.95
N HIS A 57 -20.09 8.50 -6.71
CA HIS A 57 -21.37 8.63 -7.39
C HIS A 57 -21.18 9.19 -8.80
N PHE A 58 -22.05 8.80 -9.72
CA PHE A 58 -22.01 9.33 -11.09
C PHE A 58 -22.41 10.81 -11.08
N ASP A 59 -21.49 11.68 -11.48
CA ASP A 59 -21.77 13.08 -11.83
C ASP A 59 -21.83 13.21 -13.35
N PRO A 60 -23.01 13.52 -13.94
CA PRO A 60 -23.13 13.71 -15.38
C PRO A 60 -22.30 14.89 -15.93
N ASN A 61 -21.86 15.81 -15.07
CA ASN A 61 -21.00 16.93 -15.45
C ASN A 61 -19.51 16.59 -15.38
N ALA A 62 -19.15 15.47 -14.76
CA ALA A 62 -17.77 14.99 -14.64
C ALA A 62 -17.65 13.49 -15.01
N PRO A 63 -18.10 13.08 -16.21
CA PRO A 63 -18.14 11.66 -16.58
C PRO A 63 -16.75 11.01 -16.63
N TRP A 64 -15.71 11.79 -16.97
CA TRP A 64 -14.31 11.34 -16.95
C TRP A 64 -13.83 10.96 -15.55
N ASP A 65 -14.10 11.81 -14.57
CA ASP A 65 -13.69 11.58 -13.18
C ASP A 65 -14.37 10.32 -12.62
N TYR A 66 -15.66 10.16 -12.89
CA TYR A 66 -16.38 8.96 -12.50
C TYR A 66 -15.86 7.70 -13.22
N TYR A 67 -15.64 7.76 -14.53
CA TYR A 67 -15.11 6.62 -15.29
C TYR A 67 -13.72 6.18 -14.78
N ALA A 68 -12.82 7.14 -14.51
CA ALA A 68 -11.49 6.85 -13.99
C ALA A 68 -11.55 6.14 -12.63
N LYS A 69 -12.39 6.65 -11.73
CA LYS A 69 -12.61 6.08 -10.40
C LYS A 69 -13.25 4.71 -10.49
N ALA A 70 -14.27 4.56 -11.32
CA ALA A 70 -15.06 3.35 -11.42
C ALA A 70 -14.35 2.22 -12.15
N GLY A 71 -13.68 2.51 -13.26
CA GLY A 71 -12.86 1.52 -13.96
C GLY A 71 -11.73 0.98 -13.09
N LEU A 72 -11.09 1.85 -12.31
CA LEU A 72 -10.03 1.44 -11.38
C LEU A 72 -10.56 0.61 -10.21
N ALA A 73 -11.66 1.04 -9.58
CA ALA A 73 -12.30 0.29 -8.50
C ALA A 73 -12.75 -1.10 -8.98
N ASP A 74 -13.38 -1.17 -10.15
CA ASP A 74 -13.83 -2.43 -10.72
C ASP A 74 -12.67 -3.37 -11.02
N SER A 75 -11.59 -2.84 -11.61
CA SER A 75 -10.38 -3.60 -11.90
C SER A 75 -9.73 -4.18 -10.66
N LEU A 76 -9.64 -3.42 -9.56
CA LEU A 76 -8.88 -3.84 -8.38
C LEU A 76 -9.69 -4.63 -7.36
N PHE A 77 -10.98 -4.38 -7.22
CA PHE A 77 -11.80 -5.05 -6.20
C PHE A 77 -13.28 -5.26 -6.55
N THR A 78 -13.68 -5.06 -7.81
CA THR A 78 -15.06 -5.03 -8.33
C THR A 78 -15.88 -3.82 -7.89
N SER A 79 -16.82 -3.38 -8.75
CA SER A 79 -17.76 -2.30 -8.43
C SER A 79 -18.97 -2.75 -7.60
N GLU A 80 -18.94 -3.95 -7.02
CA GLU A 80 -20.02 -4.44 -6.16
C GLU A 80 -20.05 -3.66 -4.84
N GLU A 81 -21.24 -3.22 -4.41
CA GLU A 81 -21.41 -2.41 -3.19
C GLU A 81 -20.83 -3.09 -1.93
N THR A 82 -20.85 -4.42 -1.87
CA THR A 82 -20.26 -5.15 -0.74
C THR A 82 -18.72 -5.08 -0.73
N ALA A 83 -18.08 -5.03 -1.91
CA ALA A 83 -16.65 -4.86 -2.04
C ALA A 83 -16.24 -3.42 -1.77
N LEU A 84 -16.98 -2.44 -2.31
CA LEU A 84 -16.77 -1.01 -2.05
C LEU A 84 -16.88 -0.69 -0.55
N ASN A 85 -17.91 -1.20 0.13
CA ASN A 85 -18.06 -1.00 1.58
C ASN A 85 -16.90 -1.60 2.37
N ARG A 86 -16.39 -2.77 1.96
CA ARG A 86 -15.22 -3.36 2.61
C ARG A 86 -13.96 -2.53 2.38
N ALA A 87 -13.75 -2.02 1.17
CA ALA A 87 -12.64 -1.11 0.88
C ALA A 87 -12.72 0.15 1.75
N ARG A 88 -13.90 0.78 1.86
CA ARG A 88 -14.15 1.92 2.77
C ARG A 88 -13.81 1.58 4.22
N GLU A 89 -14.26 0.44 4.73
CA GLU A 89 -13.92 -0.02 6.09
C GLU A 89 -12.41 -0.15 6.29
N ASN A 90 -11.70 -0.73 5.33
CA ASN A 90 -10.25 -0.90 5.40
C ASN A 90 -9.52 0.45 5.41
N PHE A 91 -9.82 1.36 4.48
CA PHE A 91 -9.20 2.69 4.48
C PHE A 91 -9.53 3.49 5.74
N LYS A 92 -10.77 3.39 6.25
CA LYS A 92 -11.17 4.01 7.52
C LYS A 92 -10.38 3.45 8.70
N ALA A 93 -10.03 2.17 8.69
CA ALA A 93 -9.19 1.58 9.72
C ALA A 93 -7.77 2.16 9.67
N ILE A 94 -7.15 2.25 8.48
CA ILE A 94 -5.81 2.84 8.29
C ILE A 94 -5.77 4.32 8.68
N ARG A 95 -6.77 5.11 8.26
CA ARG A 95 -6.89 6.52 8.67
C ARG A 95 -6.84 6.70 10.20
N ASN A 96 -7.35 5.71 10.93
CA ASN A 96 -7.39 5.71 12.38
C ASN A 96 -6.27 4.87 13.03
N VAL A 97 -5.21 4.52 12.30
CA VAL A 97 -4.09 3.71 12.81
C VAL A 97 -3.48 4.32 14.07
N LYS A 98 -3.42 5.66 14.15
CA LYS A 98 -2.94 6.40 15.32
C LYS A 98 -3.81 6.25 16.58
N ARG A 99 -4.98 5.60 16.46
CA ARG A 99 -5.94 5.39 17.55
C ARG A 99 -6.13 3.90 17.85
N TRP A 100 -5.38 3.02 17.18
CA TRP A 100 -5.49 1.60 17.44
C TRP A 100 -5.01 1.27 18.84
N ARG A 101 -5.77 0.41 19.54
CA ARG A 101 -5.36 -0.13 20.85
C ARG A 101 -4.19 -1.10 20.71
N THR A 102 -4.16 -1.82 19.60
CA THR A 102 -3.04 -2.67 19.22
C THR A 102 -1.86 -1.79 18.90
N LYS A 103 -0.73 -2.03 19.56
CA LYS A 103 0.51 -1.31 19.29
C LYS A 103 1.27 -2.02 18.18
N ILE A 104 1.76 -1.28 17.20
CA ILE A 104 2.55 -1.81 16.10
C ILE A 104 3.98 -1.32 16.25
N TYR A 105 4.94 -2.24 16.19
CA TYR A 105 6.36 -1.94 16.19
C TYR A 105 6.92 -2.17 14.79
N VAL A 106 7.50 -1.13 14.20
CA VAL A 106 8.05 -1.14 12.84
C VAL A 106 9.57 -1.14 12.90
N ILE A 107 10.18 -2.14 12.26
CA ILE A 107 11.62 -2.31 12.17
C ILE A 107 12.03 -1.96 10.73
N CYS A 108 12.73 -0.84 10.52
CA CYS A 108 13.03 -0.36 9.15
C CYS A 108 14.23 -1.02 8.48
N ASN A 109 14.79 -2.04 9.11
CA ASN A 109 15.83 -2.87 8.53
C ASN A 109 15.85 -4.21 9.25
N ASP A 110 16.00 -5.28 8.50
CA ASP A 110 15.89 -6.63 9.02
C ASP A 110 17.07 -7.10 9.90
N TYR A 111 17.96 -6.20 10.31
CA TYR A 111 18.95 -6.49 11.35
C TYR A 111 18.30 -6.94 12.67
N GLY A 112 17.03 -6.57 12.87
CA GLY A 112 16.22 -6.95 14.01
C GLY A 112 15.82 -8.42 13.98
N ILE A 113 15.94 -9.14 12.86
CA ILE A 113 15.61 -10.56 12.76
C ILE A 113 16.88 -11.36 12.50
N ILE A 114 17.13 -12.34 13.37
CA ILE A 114 18.32 -13.19 13.32
C ILE A 114 17.85 -14.63 13.23
N GLN A 115 18.18 -15.30 12.12
CA GLN A 115 17.97 -16.73 11.98
C GLN A 115 19.18 -17.47 12.54
N ASP A 116 18.99 -18.23 13.62
CA ASP A 116 20.07 -19.00 14.23
C ASP A 116 20.33 -20.27 13.40
N ALA A 117 21.32 -20.19 12.49
CA ALA A 117 21.88 -21.25 11.65
C ALA A 117 20.98 -21.82 10.52
N GLU A 118 21.63 -22.18 9.40
CA GLU A 118 21.04 -22.83 8.23
C GLU A 118 20.36 -24.15 8.64
N GLY A 119 19.05 -24.28 8.39
CA GLY A 119 18.30 -25.53 8.61
C GLY A 119 17.14 -25.46 9.61
N GLY A 120 16.48 -24.31 9.77
CA GLY A 120 15.24 -24.19 10.57
C GLY A 120 15.45 -23.92 12.06
N GLY A 121 16.64 -23.43 12.43
CA GLY A 121 16.92 -22.99 13.80
C GLY A 121 16.17 -21.69 14.15
N LYS A 122 15.87 -21.57 15.45
CA LYS A 122 15.07 -20.51 16.08
C LYS A 122 15.31 -19.12 15.44
N LEU A 123 14.23 -18.44 15.09
CA LEU A 123 14.30 -17.01 14.76
C LEU A 123 14.33 -16.20 16.05
N ARG A 124 15.20 -15.21 16.10
CA ARG A 124 15.22 -14.17 17.12
C ARG A 124 14.77 -12.85 16.51
N TYR A 125 13.99 -12.08 17.25
CA TYR A 125 13.56 -10.73 16.85
C TYR A 125 13.90 -9.70 17.91
N LEU A 126 14.20 -8.47 17.48
CA LEU A 126 14.34 -7.31 18.35
C LEU A 126 12.94 -6.86 18.79
N ALA A 127 12.57 -7.18 20.03
CA ALA A 127 11.30 -6.78 20.60
C ALA A 127 11.24 -5.27 20.87
N ALA A 128 10.04 -4.69 21.02
CA ALA A 128 9.84 -3.27 21.35
C ALA A 128 10.44 -2.89 22.71
N SER A 129 10.64 -3.87 23.59
CA SER A 129 11.41 -3.77 24.83
C SER A 129 12.92 -3.56 24.62
N HIS A 130 13.40 -3.59 23.37
CA HIS A 130 14.80 -3.53 22.97
C HIS A 130 15.65 -4.72 23.42
N SER A 131 15.01 -5.86 23.74
CA SER A 131 15.68 -7.15 23.93
C SER A 131 15.43 -8.09 22.76
N PHE A 132 16.38 -9.00 22.49
CA PHE A 132 16.13 -10.08 21.54
C PHE A 132 15.27 -11.18 22.19
N GLU A 133 14.16 -11.49 21.54
CA GLU A 133 13.23 -12.55 21.92
C GLU A 133 13.20 -13.64 20.85
N HIS A 134 12.68 -14.82 21.17
CA HIS A 134 12.66 -15.97 20.25
C HIS A 134 11.24 -16.23 19.74
N ILE A 135 11.11 -16.49 18.44
CA ILE A 135 9.92 -17.08 17.84
C ILE A 135 10.08 -18.59 17.90
N THR A 136 9.03 -19.29 18.30
CA THR A 136 8.98 -20.75 18.37
C THR A 136 7.85 -21.31 17.52
N GLY A 137 7.97 -22.57 17.07
CA GLY A 137 6.94 -23.29 16.32
C GLY A 137 6.98 -23.08 14.80
N ASP A 138 5.96 -23.58 14.10
CA ASP A 138 5.85 -23.64 12.62
C ASP A 138 5.93 -22.27 11.91
N GLU A 139 5.81 -21.15 12.64
CA GLU A 139 5.99 -19.79 12.13
C GLU A 139 7.46 -19.51 11.75
N VAL A 140 8.41 -20.27 12.31
CA VAL A 140 9.85 -20.17 12.02
C VAL A 140 10.20 -20.62 10.59
N ASP A 141 9.46 -21.60 10.06
CA ASP A 141 9.73 -22.18 8.74
C ASP A 141 9.18 -21.32 7.58
N THR A 142 8.39 -20.28 7.90
CA THR A 142 7.76 -19.38 6.91
C THR A 142 8.24 -17.94 7.01
N LEU A 143 8.77 -17.53 8.17
CA LEU A 143 9.35 -16.20 8.37
C LEU A 143 10.87 -16.25 8.14
N GLY A 144 11.32 -16.12 6.90
CA GLY A 144 12.75 -15.85 6.65
C GLY A 144 13.10 -14.39 6.95
N SER A 145 14.37 -14.10 7.23
CA SER A 145 14.90 -12.73 7.10
C SER A 145 14.77 -12.26 5.63
N CYS A 146 14.72 -10.95 5.39
CA CYS A 146 14.80 -10.30 4.08
C CYS A 146 16.01 -10.78 3.25
N SER A 147 17.04 -11.35 3.88
CA SER A 147 18.23 -11.92 3.25
C SER A 147 18.36 -13.45 3.44
N SER A 148 17.30 -14.13 3.89
CA SER A 148 17.31 -15.57 4.14
C SER A 148 17.38 -16.34 2.82
N PRO A 149 18.13 -17.47 2.76
CA PRO A 149 18.11 -18.38 1.62
C PRO A 149 16.70 -18.92 1.28
N VAL A 150 15.79 -18.97 2.25
CA VAL A 150 14.38 -19.33 2.05
C VAL A 150 13.64 -18.30 1.19
N ASN A 151 14.15 -17.06 1.16
CA ASN A 151 13.66 -15.93 0.40
C ASN A 151 14.58 -15.57 -0.79
N GLU A 152 15.49 -16.46 -1.17
CA GLU A 152 16.40 -16.23 -2.29
C GLU A 152 15.61 -16.23 -3.61
N GLY A 153 15.64 -15.11 -4.34
CA GLY A 153 14.89 -14.92 -5.58
C GLY A 153 13.45 -14.40 -5.41
N SER A 154 12.93 -14.31 -4.18
CA SER A 154 11.70 -13.56 -3.90
C SER A 154 12.05 -12.10 -3.57
N TYR A 155 11.54 -11.17 -4.36
CA TYR A 155 11.65 -9.73 -4.09
C TYR A 155 10.74 -9.37 -2.89
N ILE A 156 11.20 -9.63 -1.67
CA ILE A 156 10.46 -9.29 -0.45
C ILE A 156 10.78 -7.85 -0.06
N TYR A 157 9.72 -7.05 0.03
CA TYR A 157 9.79 -5.63 0.36
C TYR A 157 9.56 -5.37 1.85
N GLY A 158 8.77 -6.22 2.49
CA GLY A 158 8.50 -6.20 3.91
C GLY A 158 7.63 -7.37 4.30
N TYR A 159 7.42 -7.55 5.60
CA TYR A 159 6.49 -8.53 6.13
C TYR A 159 6.11 -8.15 7.55
N GLY A 160 4.92 -8.55 7.98
CA GLY A 160 4.52 -8.46 9.37
C GLY A 160 4.38 -9.83 10.04
N PHE A 161 4.70 -9.90 11.33
CA PHE A 161 4.30 -11.02 12.20
C PHE A 161 3.60 -10.56 13.50
N THR A 162 2.98 -11.50 14.23
CA THR A 162 2.47 -11.28 15.60
C THR A 162 3.01 -12.43 16.45
N PRO A 163 3.98 -12.18 17.34
CA PRO A 163 4.64 -13.25 18.05
C PRO A 163 3.67 -13.92 19.03
N LYS A 164 3.55 -15.25 18.98
CA LYS A 164 2.77 -16.05 19.94
C LYS A 164 3.63 -16.40 21.15
N VAL A 165 4.15 -15.40 21.87
CA VAL A 165 4.88 -15.70 23.10
C VAL A 165 3.88 -16.02 24.21
N ALA A 166 4.13 -17.09 24.97
CA ALA A 166 3.30 -17.51 26.09
C ALA A 166 3.28 -16.41 27.16
N LYS A 167 2.29 -15.51 27.09
CA LYS A 167 2.07 -14.41 28.05
C LYS A 167 3.36 -13.68 28.45
N SER A 168 4.00 -12.95 27.54
CA SER A 168 5.11 -12.07 27.92
C SER A 168 4.87 -10.65 27.45
N VAL A 169 4.86 -9.73 28.43
CA VAL A 169 5.40 -8.35 28.50
C VAL A 169 5.14 -7.34 27.35
N ASP A 170 4.93 -7.78 26.12
CA ASP A 170 4.88 -6.95 24.93
C ASP A 170 3.72 -7.34 23.99
N ASP A 171 2.62 -6.59 24.05
CA ASP A 171 1.38 -6.82 23.27
C ASP A 171 1.45 -6.22 21.84
N HIS A 172 2.65 -6.14 21.26
CA HIS A 172 2.87 -5.51 19.95
C HIS A 172 2.69 -6.48 18.79
N GLN A 173 2.17 -5.95 17.68
CA GLN A 173 2.32 -6.55 16.35
C GLN A 173 3.54 -5.96 15.68
N TYR A 174 4.20 -6.73 14.82
CA TYR A 174 5.46 -6.33 14.20
C TYR A 174 5.30 -6.19 12.69
N ILE A 175 5.99 -5.19 12.14
CA ILE A 175 6.21 -4.97 10.71
C ILE A 175 7.72 -4.80 10.51
N VAL A 176 8.29 -5.54 9.57
CA VAL A 176 9.68 -5.42 9.14
C VAL A 176 9.68 -4.87 7.73
N LEU A 177 10.43 -3.80 7.50
CA LEU A 177 10.65 -3.25 6.16
C LEU A 177 12.04 -3.69 5.68
N CYS A 178 12.10 -4.28 4.49
CA CYS A 178 13.34 -4.72 3.88
C CYS A 178 14.07 -3.52 3.25
N ARG A 179 15.38 -3.41 3.49
CA ARG A 179 16.21 -2.25 3.13
C ARG A 179 16.33 -1.96 1.62
N ASN A 180 15.80 -2.83 0.76
CA ASN A 180 16.02 -2.79 -0.68
C ASN A 180 15.12 -1.78 -1.44
N GLU A 181 14.26 -1.05 -0.74
CA GLU A 181 13.34 -0.10 -1.37
C GLU A 181 13.99 1.29 -1.62
N VAL A 182 13.60 1.90 -2.74
CA VAL A 182 14.03 3.24 -3.15
C VAL A 182 13.46 4.27 -2.19
N ARG A 183 14.29 5.24 -1.78
CA ARG A 183 13.85 6.42 -1.02
C ARG A 183 12.95 7.30 -1.88
N SER A 184 11.66 7.00 -1.88
CA SER A 184 10.64 7.86 -2.46
C SER A 184 9.41 7.85 -1.57
N TYR A 185 8.75 9.01 -1.50
CA TYR A 185 7.48 9.16 -0.80
C TYR A 185 6.35 9.07 -1.85
N ILE A 186 5.29 8.32 -1.57
CA ILE A 186 4.09 8.21 -2.44
C ILE A 186 3.59 9.61 -2.87
N THR A 187 3.62 10.55 -1.93
CA THR A 187 3.18 11.94 -2.04
C THR A 187 4.05 12.79 -2.96
N GLU A 188 5.27 12.34 -3.24
CA GLU A 188 6.21 13.02 -4.15
C GLU A 188 6.22 12.42 -5.55
N TRP A 189 5.52 11.31 -5.78
CA TRP A 189 5.49 10.69 -7.09
C TRP A 189 4.86 11.61 -8.12
N GLN A 190 5.47 11.63 -9.30
CA GLN A 190 5.00 12.33 -10.47
C GLN A 190 4.93 11.30 -11.59
N PRO A 191 3.77 10.66 -11.79
CA PRO A 191 3.64 9.63 -12.79
C PRO A 191 3.99 10.15 -14.19
N VAL A 192 4.62 9.28 -14.96
CA VAL A 192 4.92 9.55 -16.38
C VAL A 192 3.93 8.77 -17.23
N GLN A 193 3.46 9.38 -18.32
CA GLN A 193 2.57 8.72 -19.28
C GLN A 193 3.14 7.35 -19.71
N GLY A 194 2.32 6.31 -19.60
CA GLY A 194 2.66 4.93 -19.95
C GLY A 194 3.40 4.15 -18.86
N SER A 195 3.74 4.77 -17.73
CA SER A 195 4.37 4.05 -16.62
C SER A 195 3.37 3.10 -15.93
N PRO A 196 3.76 1.85 -15.65
CA PRO A 196 2.93 0.89 -14.92
C PRO A 196 2.62 1.37 -13.50
N LEU A 197 1.41 1.15 -13.00
CA LEU A 197 1.00 1.48 -11.63
C LEU A 197 1.79 0.66 -10.60
N ASP A 198 2.12 -0.58 -10.94
CA ASP A 198 2.97 -1.46 -10.15
C ASP A 198 4.46 -1.22 -10.38
N SER A 199 4.87 -0.07 -10.92
CA SER A 199 6.27 0.38 -10.86
C SER A 199 6.52 1.38 -9.74
N TYR A 200 5.45 1.87 -9.10
CA TYR A 200 5.52 2.82 -8.00
C TYR A 200 5.59 2.08 -6.66
N HIS A 201 6.82 1.83 -6.21
CA HIS A 201 7.11 1.18 -4.93
C HIS A 201 7.87 2.14 -4.00
N SER A 202 7.48 2.16 -2.73
CA SER A 202 8.17 2.88 -1.67
C SER A 202 7.98 2.15 -0.35
N LEU A 203 8.88 2.41 0.60
CA LEU A 203 8.73 1.99 1.99
C LEU A 203 7.39 2.44 2.61
N GLY A 204 6.89 3.62 2.20
CA GLY A 204 5.54 4.08 2.56
C GLY A 204 4.46 3.14 2.00
N GLY A 205 4.59 2.72 0.74
CA GLY A 205 3.72 1.73 0.11
C GLY A 205 3.78 0.36 0.78
N THR A 206 4.98 -0.11 1.12
CA THR A 206 5.17 -1.36 1.88
C THR A 206 4.53 -1.25 3.26
N LEU A 207 4.77 -0.17 4.00
CA LEU A 207 4.15 0.06 5.30
C LEU A 207 2.62 0.09 5.17
N PHE A 208 2.10 0.72 4.12
CA PHE A 208 0.65 0.78 3.84
C PHE A 208 0.08 -0.63 3.63
N HIS A 209 0.74 -1.44 2.82
CA HIS A 209 0.40 -2.85 2.59
C HIS A 209 0.36 -3.62 3.91
N GLU A 210 1.44 -3.55 4.69
CA GLU A 210 1.58 -4.28 5.94
C GLU A 210 0.57 -3.84 7.01
N LEU A 211 0.25 -2.55 7.06
CA LEU A 211 -0.78 -2.04 7.97
C LEU A 211 -2.17 -2.59 7.60
N PHE A 212 -2.49 -2.89 6.34
CA PHE A 212 -3.78 -3.50 5.98
C PHE A 212 -3.91 -4.94 6.50
N HIS A 213 -2.82 -5.71 6.54
CA HIS A 213 -2.84 -7.02 7.21
C HIS A 213 -3.26 -6.89 8.68
N ARG A 214 -2.94 -5.76 9.33
CA ARG A 214 -3.26 -5.51 10.74
C ARG A 214 -4.63 -4.89 10.93
N ALA A 215 -5.01 -3.97 10.05
CA ALA A 215 -6.32 -3.31 10.04
C ALA A 215 -7.47 -4.32 9.92
N THR A 216 -7.26 -5.38 9.13
CA THR A 216 -8.29 -6.36 8.80
C THR A 216 -8.54 -7.40 9.89
N LYS A 217 -7.73 -7.45 10.98
CA LYS A 217 -7.86 -8.37 12.14
C LYS A 217 -8.44 -9.76 11.79
N GLY A 218 -7.81 -10.46 10.84
CA GLY A 218 -8.18 -11.82 10.46
C GLY A 218 -9.34 -11.97 9.48
N LYS A 219 -9.88 -10.88 8.93
CA LYS A 219 -10.83 -10.92 7.80
C LYS A 219 -10.16 -11.19 6.45
N SER A 220 -8.86 -10.90 6.32
CA SER A 220 -8.06 -11.41 5.21
C SER A 220 -7.42 -12.73 5.62
N ASN A 221 -7.81 -13.81 4.95
CA ASN A 221 -7.11 -15.09 5.01
C ASN A 221 -6.00 -15.16 3.96
N LEU A 222 -5.77 -14.10 3.18
CA LEU A 222 -4.71 -14.04 2.18
C LEU A 222 -3.36 -13.91 2.90
N GLY A 223 -2.31 -14.50 2.34
CA GLY A 223 -0.96 -14.56 2.95
C GLY A 223 -0.74 -15.78 3.85
N LYS A 224 -1.76 -16.63 4.01
CA LYS A 224 -1.66 -17.89 4.75
C LYS A 224 -1.46 -19.06 3.79
N LYS A 225 -0.83 -20.13 4.27
CA LYS A 225 -0.67 -21.39 3.53
C LYS A 225 -2.01 -21.83 2.92
N GLY A 226 -2.08 -21.91 1.57
CA GLY A 226 -3.27 -22.30 0.81
C GLY A 226 -4.17 -21.15 0.35
N ASN A 227 -3.86 -19.88 0.68
CA ASN A 227 -4.59 -18.72 0.20
C ASN A 227 -3.59 -17.57 -0.07
N PRO A 228 -2.92 -17.60 -1.24
CA PRO A 228 -1.85 -16.65 -1.54
C PRO A 228 -2.39 -15.22 -1.73
N GLU A 229 -1.58 -14.25 -1.37
CA GLU A 229 -1.78 -12.86 -1.79
C GLU A 229 -1.54 -12.71 -3.28
N TYR A 230 -2.10 -11.63 -3.83
CA TYR A 230 -1.96 -11.31 -5.24
C TYR A 230 -1.21 -9.99 -5.36
N TYR A 231 -0.01 -10.04 -5.93
CA TYR A 231 0.88 -8.90 -6.06
C TYR A 231 0.88 -8.32 -7.47
N GLY A 232 1.19 -7.02 -7.56
CA GLY A 232 1.23 -6.28 -8.82
C GLY A 232 -0.15 -6.12 -9.48
N TRP A 233 -0.19 -5.37 -10.57
CA TRP A 233 -1.45 -5.06 -11.24
C TRP A 233 -2.15 -6.32 -11.78
N GLN A 234 -1.39 -7.21 -12.43
CA GLN A 234 -1.94 -8.43 -13.03
C GLN A 234 -2.51 -9.39 -11.98
N GLY A 235 -1.80 -9.59 -10.87
CA GLY A 235 -2.27 -10.44 -9.78
C GLY A 235 -3.55 -9.88 -9.16
N CYS A 236 -3.57 -8.59 -8.87
CA CYS A 236 -4.73 -7.92 -8.27
C CYS A 236 -5.98 -8.00 -9.15
N THR A 237 -5.84 -7.72 -10.45
CA THR A 237 -6.96 -7.69 -11.39
C THR A 237 -7.51 -9.08 -11.73
N ALA A 238 -6.64 -10.09 -11.86
CA ALA A 238 -7.06 -11.48 -12.07
C ALA A 238 -7.91 -12.04 -10.91
N GLN A 239 -7.90 -11.39 -9.75
CA GLN A 239 -8.61 -11.79 -8.54
C GLN A 239 -9.41 -10.61 -7.94
N ALA A 240 -9.91 -9.71 -8.79
CA ALA A 240 -10.67 -8.53 -8.36
C ALA A 240 -11.81 -8.87 -7.38
N GLY A 241 -12.50 -10.00 -7.53
CA GLY A 241 -13.54 -10.45 -6.59
C GLY A 241 -13.07 -10.65 -5.14
N LYS A 242 -11.75 -10.77 -4.92
CA LYS A 242 -11.10 -10.82 -3.60
C LYS A 242 -10.30 -9.56 -3.25
N GLY A 243 -10.22 -8.61 -4.18
CA GLY A 243 -9.36 -7.44 -4.08
C GLY A 243 -9.63 -6.55 -2.88
N SER A 244 -10.89 -6.43 -2.44
CA SER A 244 -11.25 -5.68 -1.23
C SER A 244 -10.70 -6.31 0.07
N ARG A 245 -10.07 -7.49 -0.01
CA ARG A 245 -9.36 -8.17 1.09
C ARG A 245 -7.86 -8.31 0.82
N ASN A 246 -7.39 -7.94 -0.38
CA ASN A 246 -6.02 -8.03 -0.81
C ASN A 246 -5.32 -6.68 -0.53
N PRO A 247 -4.33 -6.61 0.37
CA PRO A 247 -3.67 -5.35 0.70
C PRO A 247 -3.07 -4.65 -0.52
N GLU A 248 -2.45 -5.40 -1.43
CA GLU A 248 -1.88 -4.82 -2.63
C GLU A 248 -2.93 -4.10 -3.49
N SER A 249 -4.11 -4.70 -3.69
CA SER A 249 -5.21 -4.05 -4.42
C SER A 249 -5.61 -2.72 -3.79
N LEU A 250 -5.62 -2.64 -2.45
CA LEU A 250 -5.97 -1.41 -1.72
C LEU A 250 -4.84 -0.36 -1.81
N VAL A 251 -3.59 -0.80 -1.78
CA VAL A 251 -2.42 0.07 -1.94
C VAL A 251 -2.37 0.66 -3.35
N LEU A 252 -2.47 -0.18 -4.39
CA LEU A 252 -2.53 0.28 -5.79
C LEU A 252 -3.69 1.25 -6.02
N TYR A 253 -4.86 0.97 -5.45
CA TYR A 253 -5.99 1.90 -5.51
C TYR A 253 -5.66 3.23 -4.83
N GLY A 254 -5.10 3.20 -3.61
CA GLY A 254 -4.73 4.41 -2.89
C GLY A 254 -3.73 5.28 -3.65
N ILE A 255 -2.67 4.66 -4.18
CA ILE A 255 -1.64 5.33 -4.98
C ILE A 255 -2.24 5.98 -6.23
N ALA A 256 -3.07 5.24 -6.97
CA ALA A 256 -3.67 5.77 -8.18
C ALA A 256 -4.65 6.92 -7.89
N GLN A 257 -5.45 6.84 -6.83
CA GLN A 257 -6.34 7.93 -6.43
C GLN A 257 -5.59 9.16 -5.92
N TRP A 258 -4.42 8.97 -5.31
CA TRP A 258 -3.55 10.08 -4.93
C TRP A 258 -3.05 10.84 -6.17
N ASN A 259 -2.75 10.11 -7.24
CA ASN A 259 -2.29 10.65 -8.51
C ASN A 259 -3.45 10.93 -9.49
N ASN A 260 -4.48 11.64 -9.03
CA ASN A 260 -5.75 11.88 -9.72
C ASN A 260 -5.66 12.63 -11.08
N HIS A 261 -4.48 13.12 -11.45
CA HIS A 261 -4.21 13.73 -12.76
C HIS A 261 -3.99 12.69 -13.87
N PHE A 262 -3.84 11.41 -13.52
CA PHE A 262 -3.73 10.28 -14.44
C PHE A 262 -4.86 9.27 -14.20
N ASN A 263 -5.27 8.62 -15.29
CA ASN A 263 -6.17 7.49 -15.26
C ASN A 263 -5.34 6.20 -15.22
N PHE A 264 -5.74 5.26 -14.38
CA PHE A 264 -5.05 3.98 -14.17
C PHE A 264 -5.94 2.76 -14.41
N CYS A 265 -7.06 2.91 -15.13
CA CYS A 265 -8.04 1.83 -15.34
C CYS A 265 -7.43 0.56 -15.97
N TYR A 266 -6.33 0.69 -16.69
CA TYR A 266 -5.61 -0.44 -17.31
C TYR A 266 -4.27 -0.75 -16.64
N GLY A 267 -3.99 -0.15 -15.49
CA GLY A 267 -2.74 -0.35 -14.75
C GLY A 267 -1.56 0.46 -15.28
N TYR A 268 -1.79 1.39 -16.19
CA TYR A 268 -0.79 2.32 -16.70
C TYR A 268 -1.27 3.75 -16.52
N ALA A 269 -0.35 4.67 -16.25
CA ALA A 269 -0.66 6.09 -16.14
C ALA A 269 -1.03 6.67 -17.51
N GLU A 270 -2.28 7.07 -17.70
CA GLU A 270 -2.74 7.74 -18.91
C GLU A 270 -3.34 9.12 -18.63
N THR A 271 -2.88 10.13 -19.35
CA THR A 271 -3.59 11.42 -19.42
C THR A 271 -4.97 11.22 -20.03
N PRO A 272 -5.98 12.05 -19.69
CA PRO A 272 -7.30 11.96 -20.28
C PRO A 272 -7.29 11.98 -21.81
N THR A 273 -6.40 12.79 -22.42
CA THR A 273 -6.26 12.87 -23.88
C THR A 273 -5.74 11.57 -24.50
N ALA A 274 -4.71 10.97 -23.91
CA ALA A 274 -4.17 9.70 -24.41
C ALA A 274 -5.21 8.57 -24.30
N LEU A 275 -5.89 8.49 -23.15
CA LEU A 275 -6.94 7.50 -22.93
C LEU A 275 -8.11 7.66 -23.91
N TRP A 276 -8.54 8.89 -24.19
CA TRP A 276 -9.55 9.17 -25.21
C TRP A 276 -9.16 8.64 -26.59
N GLN A 277 -7.91 8.88 -27.02
CA GLN A 277 -7.41 8.38 -28.30
C GLN A 277 -7.41 6.85 -28.35
N ASN A 278 -6.98 6.20 -27.27
CA ASN A 278 -6.93 4.74 -27.15
C ASN A 278 -8.33 4.11 -27.17
N LEU A 279 -9.29 4.68 -26.44
CA LEU A 279 -10.69 4.21 -26.46
C LEU A 279 -11.29 4.32 -27.86
N ARG A 280 -11.10 5.45 -28.56
CA ARG A 280 -11.65 5.64 -29.90
C ARG A 280 -11.09 4.67 -30.95
N ALA A 281 -9.86 4.20 -30.77
CA ALA A 281 -9.19 3.32 -31.72
C ALA A 281 -9.83 1.92 -31.80
N THR A 282 -10.61 1.51 -30.79
CA THR A 282 -11.21 0.16 -30.72
C THR A 282 -12.73 0.22 -30.71
N GLU A 283 -13.39 -0.86 -31.11
CA GLU A 283 -14.86 -0.97 -31.07
C GLU A 283 -15.37 -0.93 -29.62
N TRP A 284 -14.81 -1.76 -28.75
CA TRP A 284 -15.15 -1.79 -27.33
C TRP A 284 -14.90 -0.45 -26.61
N GLY A 285 -13.83 0.26 -26.97
CA GLY A 285 -13.56 1.58 -26.41
C GLY A 285 -14.57 2.65 -26.88
N ARG A 286 -15.06 2.56 -28.13
CA ARG A 286 -16.17 3.41 -28.59
C ARG A 286 -17.47 3.12 -27.85
N ASP A 287 -17.77 1.86 -27.56
CA ASP A 287 -18.93 1.49 -26.74
C ASP A 287 -18.81 2.01 -25.31
N THR A 288 -17.61 1.99 -24.76
CA THR A 288 -17.31 2.59 -23.44
C THR A 288 -17.55 4.10 -23.47
N ILE A 289 -17.06 4.81 -24.49
CA ILE A 289 -17.31 6.25 -24.66
C ILE A 289 -18.81 6.55 -24.67
N ASN A 290 -19.60 5.78 -25.44
CA ASN A 290 -21.04 5.98 -25.55
C ASN A 290 -21.77 5.66 -24.24
N THR A 291 -21.40 4.56 -23.59
CA THR A 291 -22.01 4.09 -22.34
C THR A 291 -21.81 5.09 -21.21
N TRP A 292 -20.59 5.61 -21.08
CA TRP A 292 -20.19 6.52 -20.00
C TRP A 292 -20.36 7.99 -20.38
N ARG A 293 -20.81 8.28 -21.61
CA ARG A 293 -21.00 9.63 -22.15
C ARG A 293 -19.74 10.47 -22.07
N LEU A 294 -18.59 9.85 -22.35
CA LEU A 294 -17.30 10.53 -22.35
C LEU A 294 -17.23 11.50 -23.53
N THR A 295 -16.69 12.69 -23.29
CA THR A 295 -16.47 13.72 -24.31
C THR A 295 -14.98 13.91 -24.57
N ASP A 296 -14.62 14.48 -25.71
CA ASP A 296 -13.22 14.81 -25.99
C ASP A 296 -12.70 15.78 -24.90
N PRO A 297 -11.66 15.43 -24.13
CA PRO A 297 -11.12 16.31 -23.09
C PRO A 297 -10.43 17.55 -23.68
N ASN A 298 -10.10 17.55 -24.98
CA ASN A 298 -9.58 18.70 -25.71
C ASN A 298 -10.39 18.88 -27.01
N PRO A 299 -11.66 19.33 -26.91
CA PRO A 299 -12.46 19.50 -28.11
C PRO A 299 -11.78 20.54 -29.02
N PRO A 300 -11.67 20.30 -30.33
CA PRO A 300 -11.20 21.33 -31.24
C PRO A 300 -12.08 22.56 -31.04
N ALA A 301 -11.46 23.72 -30.86
CA ALA A 301 -12.18 24.98 -30.69
C ALA A 301 -13.24 25.05 -31.78
N GLN A 302 -14.52 25.11 -31.39
CA GLN A 302 -15.60 25.24 -32.36
C GLN A 302 -15.35 26.53 -33.13
N GLY A 303 -14.84 26.39 -34.36
CA GLY A 303 -14.70 27.50 -35.27
C GLY A 303 -16.07 28.14 -35.41
N GLN A 304 -16.14 29.45 -35.19
CA GLN A 304 -17.26 30.28 -35.61
C GLN A 304 -17.36 30.19 -37.14
N ALA A 305 -18.00 29.12 -37.63
CA ALA A 305 -18.37 29.00 -39.02
C ALA A 305 -19.70 29.74 -39.20
N GLY A 306 -19.62 30.94 -39.78
CA GLY A 306 -20.74 31.52 -40.53
C GLY A 306 -21.44 32.74 -39.93
N GLN A 307 -20.73 33.86 -39.76
CA GLN A 307 -21.32 35.18 -40.09
C GLN A 307 -20.47 35.82 -41.19
N ALA A 308 -20.63 35.30 -42.40
CA ALA A 308 -20.26 35.99 -43.63
C ALA A 308 -21.37 35.71 -44.65
N GLY A 309 -22.33 36.63 -44.74
CA GLY A 309 -23.45 36.51 -45.66
C GLY A 309 -24.64 37.40 -45.28
N SER A 310 -24.44 38.72 -45.25
CA SER A 310 -25.50 39.71 -45.47
C SER A 310 -24.91 40.90 -46.21
#